data_AF-T0Y3P5-F1
#
_entry.id   AF-T0Y3P5-F1
#
_cell.length_a   1.000
_cell.length_b   1.000
_cell.length_c   1.000
_cell.angle_alpha   90.00
_cell.angle_beta   90.00
_cell.angle_gamma   90.00
#
_symmetry.space_group_name_H-M   'P 1'
#
loop_
_entity.id
_entity.type
_entity.pdbx_description
1 polymer ?
#
loop_
_entity_poly.entity_id
_entity_poly.type
_entity_poly.pdbx_seq_one_letter_code
_entity_poly.pdbx_strand_id
1 'polypeptide(L)' 'MAQGHGKRYLAALKLLEETELVDPKEGIRLVKAVNTSTFAGTVELHVRLGVDPRHADQMVRGSVVLPHGTGKHRR' A
#
# COMPACT_ATOMS: atom_id res chain seq x y z
N MET A 1 -20.28 16.34 -9.65
CA MET A 1 -19.58 15.03 -9.60
C MET A 1 -19.60 14.56 -8.16
N ALA A 2 -20.41 13.53 -7.85
CA ALA A 2 -20.57 13.06 -6.48
C ALA A 2 -19.21 12.62 -5.92
N GLN A 3 -18.79 13.20 -4.79
CA GLN A 3 -17.57 12.80 -4.10
C GLN A 3 -17.73 11.34 -3.65
N GLY A 4 -17.17 10.42 -4.44
CA GLY A 4 -17.37 8.97 -4.31
C GLY A 4 -16.70 8.33 -3.09
N HIS A 5 -16.19 9.12 -2.15
CA HIS A 5 -15.44 8.62 -1.00
C HIS A 5 -15.94 9.22 0.32
N GLY A 6 -15.93 8.41 1.39
CA GLY A 6 -16.39 8.81 2.72
C GLY A 6 -15.48 9.85 3.39
N LYS A 7 -16.00 10.56 4.39
CA LYS A 7 -15.29 11.65 5.09
C LYS A 7 -13.91 11.25 5.64
N ARG A 8 -13.79 10.02 6.16
CA ARG A 8 -12.54 9.49 6.72
C ARG A 8 -11.46 9.28 5.66
N TYR A 9 -11.86 8.86 4.45
CA TYR A 9 -10.96 8.71 3.31
C TYR A 9 -10.45 10.07 2.85
N LEU A 10 -11.34 11.05 2.71
CA LEU A 10 -10.96 12.40 2.29
C LEU A 10 -10.02 13.08 3.29
N ALA A 11 -10.20 12.84 4.60
CA ALA A 11 -9.27 13.34 5.62
C ALA A 11 -7.88 12.70 5.51
N ALA A 12 -7.81 11.39 5.25
CA ALA A 12 -6.55 10.69 5.02
C ALA A 12 -5.84 11.16 3.74
N LEU A 13 -6.60 11.42 2.66
CA LEU A 13 -6.06 11.88 1.39
C LEU A 13 -5.34 13.24 1.54
N LYS A 14 -5.91 14.18 2.30
CA LYS A 14 -5.29 15.48 2.55
C LYS A 14 -3.92 15.37 3.23
N LEU A 15 -3.73 14.40 4.13
CA LEU A 15 -2.44 14.16 4.78
C LEU A 15 -1.40 13.58 3.80
N LEU A 16 -1.84 12.93 2.71
CA LEU A 16 -1.00 12.29 1.72
C LEU A 16 -0.68 13.21 0.52
N GLU A 17 -1.58 14.11 0.13
CA GLU A 17 -1.36 15.06 -0.97
C GLU A 17 -0.22 16.05 -0.68
N GLU A 18 0.08 16.30 0.59
CA GLU A 18 1.19 17.16 1.03
C GLU A 18 2.54 16.43 1.12
N THR A 19 2.57 15.09 0.91
CA THR A 19 3.80 14.31 1.00
C THR A 19 4.36 13.97 -0.39
N GLU A 20 5.47 14.61 -0.74
CA GLU A 20 6.35 14.19 -1.83
C GLU A 20 7.01 12.83 -1.50
N LEU A 21 7.84 12.32 -2.41
CA LEU A 21 8.65 11.11 -2.25
C LEU A 21 9.29 11.04 -0.85
N VAL A 22 8.74 10.17 0.00
CA VAL A 22 9.22 9.95 1.36
C VAL A 22 10.17 8.76 1.43
N ASP A 23 11.10 8.82 2.38
CA ASP A 23 11.90 7.67 2.75
C ASP A 23 11.01 6.50 3.20
N PRO A 24 11.40 5.24 2.93
CA PRO A 24 10.58 4.07 3.27
C PRO A 24 10.15 4.00 4.73
N LYS A 25 11.00 4.44 5.67
CA LYS A 25 10.69 4.46 7.10
C LYS A 25 9.57 5.43 7.43
N GLU A 26 9.59 6.60 6.80
CA GLU A 26 8.57 7.62 7.00
C GLU A 26 7.27 7.24 6.30
N GLY A 27 7.35 6.66 5.11
CA GLY A 27 6.19 6.07 4.42
C GLY A 27 5.45 5.04 5.28
N ILE A 28 6.17 4.15 5.98
CA ILE A 28 5.55 3.17 6.88
C ILE A 28 4.83 3.85 8.06
N ARG A 29 5.38 4.95 8.59
CA ARG A 29 4.73 5.71 9.67
C ARG A 29 3.44 6.36 9.19
N LEU A 30 3.49 7.00 8.02
CA LEU A 30 2.33 7.63 7.40
C LEU A 30 1.22 6.62 7.12
N VAL A 31 1.54 5.47 6.53
CA VAL A 31 0.58 4.38 6.25
C VAL A 31 -0.14 3.91 7.52
N LYS A 32 0.56 3.83 8.66
CA LYS A 32 -0.06 3.50 9.94
C LYS A 32 -0.94 4.63 10.48
N ALA A 33 -0.54 5.88 10.30
CA ALA A 33 -1.27 7.05 10.77
C ALA A 33 -2.58 7.28 10.00
N VAL A 34 -2.58 7.03 8.68
CA VAL A 34 -3.76 7.19 7.82
C VAL A 34 -4.71 6.00 7.88
N ASN A 35 -4.35 4.92 8.58
CA ASN A 35 -5.21 3.77 8.70
C ASN A 35 -6.47 4.12 9.49
N THR A 36 -7.61 4.09 8.80
CA THR A 36 -8.92 4.38 9.41
C THR A 36 -9.66 3.11 9.85
N SER A 37 -9.10 1.92 9.65
CA SER A 37 -9.73 0.68 10.11
C SER A 37 -9.71 0.57 11.63
N THR A 38 -10.77 -0.01 12.21
CA THR A 38 -10.84 -0.35 13.64
C THR A 38 -10.15 -1.68 13.97
N PHE A 39 -9.80 -2.46 12.95
CA PHE A 39 -9.10 -3.75 13.04
C PHE A 39 -7.68 -3.64 12.45
N ALA A 40 -6.87 -4.70 12.62
CA ALA A 40 -5.55 -4.78 12.03
C ALA A 40 -5.61 -4.83 10.49
N GLY A 41 -5.31 -3.70 9.85
CA GLY A 41 -5.33 -3.55 8.40
C GLY A 41 -4.15 -4.22 7.71
N THR A 42 -4.35 -4.58 6.44
CA THR A 42 -3.28 -5.07 5.55
C THR A 42 -2.59 -3.89 4.89
N VAL A 43 -1.27 -3.94 4.80
CA VAL A 43 -0.48 -2.99 4.02
C VAL A 43 -0.17 -3.60 2.66
N GLU A 44 -0.42 -2.84 1.59
CA GLU A 44 -0.11 -3.21 0.22
C GLU A 44 1.00 -2.32 -0.33
N LEU A 45 1.82 -2.87 -1.24
CA LEU A 45 2.86 -2.13 -1.95
C LEU A 45 2.58 -2.23 -3.45
N HIS A 46 2.37 -1.09 -4.09
CA HIS A 46 2.21 -1.01 -5.54
C HIS A 46 3.52 -0.59 -6.17
N VAL A 47 4.05 -1.42 -7.07
CA VAL A 47 5.27 -1.13 -7.81
C VAL A 47 4.92 -1.08 -9.30
N ARG A 48 5.16 0.06 -9.93
CA ARG A 48 5.02 0.18 -11.38
C ARG A 48 6.26 -0.39 -12.04
N LEU A 49 6.10 -1.53 -12.69
CA LEU A 49 7.15 -2.19 -13.47
C LEU A 49 7.14 -1.67 -14.92
N GLY A 50 8.32 -1.64 -15.56
CA GLY A 50 8.49 -1.25 -16.97
C GLY A 50 8.31 -2.40 -17.96
N VAL A 51 7.62 -3.48 -17.56
CA VAL A 51 7.43 -4.69 -18.38
C VAL A 51 6.20 -4.56 -19.28
N ASP A 52 6.25 -5.12 -20.48
CA ASP A 52 5.07 -5.23 -21.36
C ASP A 52 4.36 -6.57 -21.13
N PRO A 53 3.18 -6.59 -20.50
CA PRO A 53 2.48 -7.84 -20.18
C PRO A 53 1.95 -8.59 -21.41
N ARG A 54 1.98 -7.98 -22.61
CA ARG A 54 1.61 -8.66 -23.86
C ARG A 54 2.69 -9.64 -24.33
N HIS A 55 3.91 -9.50 -23.84
CA HIS A 55 5.05 -10.37 -24.13
C HIS A 55 5.24 -11.35 -22.97
N ALA A 56 5.06 -12.65 -23.24
CA ALA A 56 5.02 -13.68 -22.19
C ALA A 56 6.34 -13.81 -21.40
N ASP A 57 7.48 -13.52 -22.03
CA ASP A 57 8.82 -13.53 -21.45
C ASP A 57 9.06 -12.38 -20.45
N GLN A 58 8.24 -11.32 -20.50
CA GLN A 58 8.33 -10.18 -19.59
C GLN A 58 7.36 -10.29 -18.40
N MET A 59 6.57 -11.35 -18.31
CA MET A 59 5.65 -11.57 -17.20
C MET A 59 6.40 -11.92 -15.92
N VAL A 60 6.28 -11.08 -14.90
CA VAL A 60 6.88 -11.32 -13.59
C VAL A 60 5.86 -11.96 -12.65
N ARG A 61 6.06 -13.24 -12.32
CA ARG A 61 5.27 -13.96 -11.32
C ARG A 61 6.19 -14.76 -10.41
N GLY A 62 6.11 -14.51 -9.11
CA GLY A 62 6.92 -15.20 -8.11
C GLY A 62 6.27 -15.23 -6.75
N SER A 63 6.80 -16.06 -5.86
CA SER A 63 6.51 -16.07 -4.45
C SER A 63 7.77 -15.69 -3.67
N VAL A 64 7.58 -15.01 -2.55
CA VAL A 64 8.68 -14.61 -1.67
C VAL A 64 8.31 -14.94 -0.24
N VAL A 65 9.29 -15.41 0.53
CA VAL A 65 9.16 -15.56 1.98
C VAL A 65 9.60 -14.25 2.62
N LEU A 66 8.69 -13.59 3.34
CA LEU A 66 9.02 -12.34 4.03
C LEU A 66 9.90 -12.61 5.25
N PRO A 67 10.95 -11.81 5.49
CA PRO A 67 11.89 -12.02 6.60
C PRO A 67 11.22 -11.94 7.99
N HIS A 68 10.10 -11.22 8.09
CA HIS A 68 9.30 -11.11 9.30
C HIS A 68 7.95 -11.85 9.20
N GLY A 69 7.78 -12.69 8.17
CA GLY A 69 6.53 -13.39 7.89
C GLY A 69 5.37 -12.44 7.54
N THR A 70 4.14 -12.96 7.59
CA THR A 70 2.90 -12.23 7.27
C THR A 70 2.24 -11.58 8.48
N GLY A 71 2.88 -11.64 9.65
CA GLY A 71 2.34 -11.08 10.90
C GLY A 71 1.11 -11.80 11.46
N LYS A 72 0.58 -12.83 10.78
CA LYS A 72 -0.48 -13.69 11.30
C LYS A 72 0.14 -14.88 12.03
N HIS A 73 -0.11 -14.97 13.34
CA HIS A 73 0.19 -16.20 14.08
C HIS A 73 -0.78 -17.30 13.62
N ARG A 74 -0.26 -18.35 12.97
CA ARG A 74 -1.00 -19.62 12.86
C ARG A 74 -1.08 -20.21 14.26
N ARG A 75 -2.29 -20.22 14.82
CA ARG A 75 -2.64 -21.11 15.93
C ARG A 75 -3.02 -22.47 15.37
#